data_AF-A0A2P7B002-F1
#
_entry.id   AF-A0A2P7B002-F1
#
_cell.length_a   1.000
_cell.length_b   1.000
_cell.length_c   1.000
_cell.angle_alpha   90.00
_cell.angle_beta   90.00
_cell.angle_gamma   90.00
#
_symmetry.space_group_name_H-M   'P 1'
#
loop_
_entity.id
_entity.type
_entity.pdbx_description
1 polymer ?
#
loop_
_entity_poly.entity_id
_entity_poly.type
_entity_poly.pdbx_seq_one_letter_code
_entity_poly.pdbx_strand_id
1 'polypeptide(L)'
;MSIEPDDMHAGRDATAVADHHAEVARQFAGSVKDSMVFRAAERHSRRVRFLKFALPAAALAGAAVFSWFTFFSTSSVPSNISLDNVGIENGMRVMTNPNLDGFTKDNLPYKVSAVRALQEVGNNNVISLEGINAKIPLGKELRAEVTTKSGVYDNANQQLKLDSAITLTTSDGITALLQSATIDMAGNAMSTDDPVSIKNGRSSIAADSMRITESGKVITFEKRVRLVIQPAKLQEGEKEMQSPE
;
A
#
# COMPACT_ATOMS: atom_id res chain seq x y z
N MET A 1 82.90 -76.48 90.15
CA MET A 1 82.87 -75.32 91.06
C MET A 1 82.26 -74.17 90.28
N SER A 2 81.09 -73.70 90.74
CA SER A 2 80.46 -72.39 90.47
C SER A 2 79.92 -72.03 89.06
N ILE A 3 78.59 -72.20 88.93
CA ILE A 3 77.53 -71.25 88.51
C ILE A 3 77.95 -69.96 87.77
N GLU A 4 77.40 -69.75 86.56
CA GLU A 4 76.62 -68.56 86.11
C GLU A 4 76.04 -68.84 84.69
N PRO A 5 74.72 -68.69 84.42
CA PRO A 5 74.18 -68.64 83.07
C PRO A 5 73.94 -67.18 82.64
N ASP A 6 74.59 -66.75 81.56
CA ASP A 6 74.48 -65.40 80.98
C ASP A 6 73.40 -65.35 79.88
N ASP A 7 72.91 -64.13 79.66
CA ASP A 7 71.56 -63.74 79.34
C ASP A 7 71.00 -63.99 77.93
N MET A 8 69.67 -63.98 77.88
CA MET A 8 68.84 -63.83 76.70
C MET A 8 69.01 -62.46 76.01
N HIS A 9 69.11 -62.44 74.68
CA HIS A 9 68.59 -61.34 73.87
C HIS A 9 68.10 -61.83 72.49
N ALA A 10 66.81 -62.15 72.41
CA ALA A 10 66.05 -62.20 71.17
C ALA A 10 65.20 -60.94 71.08
N GLY A 11 65.41 -60.13 70.04
CA GLY A 11 64.55 -58.98 69.76
C GLY A 11 65.28 -57.82 69.14
N ARG A 12 65.61 -57.91 67.84
CA ARG A 12 66.03 -56.78 66.99
C ARG A 12 66.07 -57.24 65.53
N ASP A 13 64.91 -57.54 64.93
CA ASP A 13 64.81 -57.72 63.46
C ASP A 13 63.39 -57.63 62.88
N ALA A 14 62.35 -57.37 63.69
CA ALA A 14 60.98 -57.27 63.20
C ALA A 14 60.60 -55.87 62.64
N THR A 15 61.36 -54.83 62.95
CA THR A 15 61.02 -53.45 62.58
C THR A 15 61.56 -53.04 61.21
N ALA A 16 62.75 -53.51 60.80
CA ALA A 16 63.35 -53.16 59.51
C ALA A 16 62.63 -53.79 58.30
N VAL A 17 62.09 -55.00 58.46
CA VAL A 17 61.34 -55.70 57.41
C VAL A 17 59.94 -55.09 57.24
N ALA A 18 59.30 -54.69 58.34
CA ALA A 18 57.98 -54.05 58.32
C ALA A 18 58.00 -52.68 57.61
N ASP A 19 59.06 -51.89 57.80
CA ASP A 19 59.20 -50.58 57.17
C ASP A 19 59.43 -50.69 55.65
N HIS A 20 60.20 -51.69 55.20
CA HIS A 20 60.44 -51.94 53.77
C HIS A 20 59.17 -52.39 53.02
N HIS A 21 58.30 -53.17 53.66
CA HIS A 21 57.01 -53.55 53.07
C HIS A 21 55.99 -52.40 53.07
N ALA A 22 56.04 -51.51 54.06
CA ALA A 22 55.17 -50.34 54.13
C ALA A 22 55.52 -49.27 53.08
N GLU A 23 56.79 -49.11 52.74
CA GLU A 23 57.26 -48.15 51.73
C GLU A 23 56.90 -48.59 50.30
N VAL A 24 57.07 -49.89 50.00
CA VAL A 24 56.68 -50.47 48.71
C VAL A 24 55.15 -50.41 48.50
N ALA A 25 54.36 -50.68 49.55
CA ALA A 25 52.90 -50.53 49.51
C ALA A 25 52.44 -49.07 49.28
N ARG A 26 53.20 -48.07 49.77
CA ARG A 26 52.93 -46.65 49.54
C ARG A 26 53.28 -46.21 48.11
N GLN A 27 54.33 -46.77 47.50
CA GLN A 27 54.69 -46.50 46.10
C GLN A 27 53.68 -47.08 45.09
N PHE A 28 53.13 -48.27 45.35
CA PHE A 28 52.09 -48.84 44.48
C PHE A 28 50.70 -48.20 44.67
N ALA A 29 50.38 -47.67 45.85
CA ALA A 29 49.13 -46.95 46.11
C ALA A 29 49.04 -45.57 45.42
N GLY A 30 50.18 -44.95 45.10
CA GLY A 30 50.26 -43.68 44.37
C GLY A 30 49.95 -43.81 42.88
N SER A 31 50.35 -44.92 42.24
CA SER A 31 50.19 -45.13 40.80
C SER A 31 48.77 -45.52 40.39
N VAL A 32 48.03 -46.25 41.25
CA VAL A 32 46.65 -46.66 40.94
C VAL A 32 45.65 -45.51 41.08
N LYS A 33 45.89 -44.57 42.01
CA LYS A 33 45.06 -43.37 42.19
C LYS A 33 45.13 -42.39 41.01
N ASP A 34 46.24 -42.37 40.28
CA ASP A 34 46.43 -41.45 39.15
C ASP A 34 45.60 -41.87 37.91
N SER A 35 45.43 -43.18 37.69
CA SER A 35 44.70 -43.72 36.54
C SER A 35 43.18 -43.48 36.55
N MET A 36 42.57 -43.28 37.73
CA MET A 36 41.13 -43.01 37.86
C MET A 36 40.78 -41.52 37.76
N VAL A 37 41.72 -40.62 38.09
CA VAL A 37 41.51 -39.16 37.99
C VAL A 37 41.70 -38.68 36.54
N PHE A 38 42.64 -39.28 35.79
CA PHE A 38 42.82 -38.95 34.37
C PHE A 38 41.68 -39.42 33.45
N ARG A 39 40.99 -40.52 33.77
CA ARG A 39 39.87 -41.03 32.94
C ARG A 39 38.55 -40.27 33.13
N ALA A 40 38.40 -39.51 34.22
CA ALA A 40 37.24 -38.64 34.43
C ALA A 40 37.37 -37.30 33.69
N ALA A 41 38.60 -36.79 33.49
CA ALA A 41 38.86 -35.51 32.84
C ALA A 41 38.71 -35.53 31.30
N GLU A 42 39.01 -36.66 30.64
CA GLU A 42 38.92 -36.76 29.17
C GLU A 42 37.47 -36.77 28.64
N ARG A 43 36.52 -37.28 29.43
CA ARG A 43 35.10 -37.32 29.02
C ARG A 43 34.47 -35.93 28.99
N HIS A 44 34.90 -35.03 29.86
CA HIS A 44 34.42 -33.64 29.88
C HIS A 44 35.09 -32.80 28.79
N SER A 45 36.40 -32.98 28.57
CA SER A 45 37.15 -32.28 27.53
C SER A 45 36.68 -32.61 26.11
N ARG A 46 36.36 -33.88 25.83
CA ARG A 46 35.83 -34.30 24.51
C ARG A 46 34.40 -33.81 24.24
N ARG A 47 33.53 -33.78 25.25
CA ARG A 47 32.15 -33.24 25.11
C ARG A 47 32.14 -31.74 24.86
N VAL A 48 32.97 -30.97 25.56
CA VAL A 48 33.07 -29.52 25.36
C VAL A 48 33.66 -29.20 23.98
N ARG A 49 34.66 -29.95 23.52
CA ARG A 49 35.21 -29.79 22.17
C ARG A 49 34.18 -30.13 21.08
N PHE A 50 33.34 -31.15 21.28
CA PHE A 50 32.25 -31.46 20.36
C PHE A 50 31.16 -30.36 20.34
N LEU A 51 30.70 -29.89 21.51
CA LEU A 51 29.70 -28.82 21.60
C LEU A 51 30.19 -27.50 20.97
N LYS A 52 31.48 -27.18 21.10
CA LYS A 52 32.07 -25.98 20.46
C LYS A 52 31.95 -25.96 18.93
N PHE A 53 31.86 -27.12 18.28
CA PHE A 53 31.66 -27.21 16.83
C PHE A 53 30.21 -27.55 16.45
N ALA A 54 29.54 -28.39 17.23
CA ALA A 54 28.16 -28.80 16.97
C ALA A 54 27.17 -27.64 17.10
N LEU A 55 27.38 -26.73 18.04
CA LEU A 55 26.47 -25.60 18.30
C LEU A 55 26.49 -24.55 17.16
N PRO A 56 27.65 -24.06 16.68
CA PRO A 56 27.67 -23.19 15.50
C PRO A 56 27.21 -23.92 14.23
N ALA A 57 27.51 -25.22 14.07
CA ALA A 57 27.01 -25.99 12.93
C ALA A 57 25.47 -26.11 12.93
N ALA A 58 24.86 -26.34 14.09
CA ALA A 58 23.40 -26.38 14.23
C ALA A 58 22.76 -25.02 13.97
N ALA A 59 23.40 -23.93 14.40
CA ALA A 59 22.94 -22.57 14.10
C ALA A 59 22.96 -22.27 12.59
N LEU A 60 24.05 -22.65 11.90
CA LEU A 60 24.15 -22.50 10.45
C LEU A 60 23.13 -23.36 9.70
N ALA A 61 22.92 -24.60 10.13
CA ALA A 61 21.90 -25.47 9.55
C ALA A 61 20.49 -24.90 9.76
N GLY A 62 20.18 -24.37 10.95
CA GLY A 62 18.92 -23.69 11.23
C GLY A 62 18.71 -22.44 10.37
N ALA A 63 19.75 -21.62 10.19
CA ALA A 63 19.70 -20.44 9.33
C ALA A 63 19.50 -20.82 7.85
N ALA A 64 20.12 -21.89 7.39
CA ALA A 64 19.95 -22.41 6.03
C ALA A 64 18.53 -22.96 5.81
N VAL A 65 17.99 -23.74 6.76
CA VAL A 65 16.60 -24.23 6.70
C VAL A 65 15.60 -23.07 6.74
N PHE A 66 15.83 -22.08 7.60
CA PHE A 66 14.99 -20.89 7.68
C PHE A 66 15.03 -20.07 6.37
N SER A 67 16.22 -19.83 5.81
CA SER A 67 16.36 -19.19 4.50
C SER A 67 15.70 -20.01 3.40
N TRP A 68 15.89 -21.32 3.38
CA TRP A 68 15.25 -22.18 2.39
C TRP A 68 13.72 -22.09 2.48
N PHE A 69 13.17 -22.19 3.69
CA PHE A 69 11.73 -22.07 3.90
C PHE A 69 11.22 -20.67 3.54
N THR A 70 11.94 -19.60 3.88
CA THR A 70 11.51 -18.24 3.55
C THR A 70 11.50 -17.98 2.04
N PHE A 71 12.50 -18.48 1.29
CA PHE A 71 12.59 -18.25 -0.16
C PHE A 71 11.75 -19.24 -0.99
N PHE A 72 11.61 -20.50 -0.57
CA PHE A 72 10.87 -21.52 -1.32
C PHE A 72 9.42 -21.73 -0.84
N SER A 73 9.07 -21.40 0.41
CA SER A 73 7.66 -21.48 0.88
C SER A 73 6.86 -20.20 0.60
N THR A 74 7.46 -19.17 0.01
CA THR A 74 6.73 -17.95 -0.44
C THR A 74 5.93 -18.16 -1.74
N SER A 75 5.76 -19.40 -2.21
CA SER A 75 4.90 -19.70 -3.37
C SER A 75 3.41 -19.88 -3.03
N SER A 76 2.97 -19.60 -1.80
CA SER A 76 1.56 -19.66 -1.44
C SER A 76 1.22 -18.71 -0.29
N VAL A 77 1.39 -17.40 -0.53
CA VAL A 77 0.64 -16.41 0.25
C VAL A 77 -0.72 -16.28 -0.41
N PRO A 78 -1.83 -16.77 0.18
CA PRO A 78 -3.15 -16.36 -0.26
C PRO A 78 -3.27 -14.86 0.02
N SER A 79 -3.48 -14.09 -1.04
CA SER A 79 -3.54 -12.63 -1.09
C SER A 79 -4.79 -12.04 -0.40
N ASN A 80 -5.28 -12.68 0.66
CA ASN A 80 -6.47 -12.25 1.42
C ASN A 80 -6.11 -11.69 2.80
N ILE A 81 -5.11 -10.82 2.88
CA ILE A 81 -5.03 -9.84 3.96
C ILE A 81 -5.49 -8.53 3.35
N SER A 82 -6.76 -8.22 3.60
CA SER A 82 -7.44 -6.99 3.22
C SER A 82 -6.71 -5.79 3.83
N LEU A 83 -5.72 -5.28 3.10
CA LEU A 83 -5.43 -3.85 3.10
C LEU A 83 -6.50 -3.21 2.22
N ASP A 84 -7.32 -2.41 2.88
CA ASP A 84 -8.35 -1.56 2.33
C ASP A 84 -7.92 -0.99 0.95
N ASN A 85 -8.72 -1.28 -0.07
CA ASN A 85 -8.62 -0.76 -1.43
C ASN A 85 -7.38 -1.15 -2.24
N VAL A 86 -7.30 -2.41 -2.68
CA VAL A 86 -7.07 -2.77 -4.10
C VAL A 86 -7.04 -4.29 -4.30
N GLY A 87 -8.10 -4.80 -4.93
CA GLY A 87 -8.13 -6.14 -5.49
C GLY A 87 -7.51 -6.11 -6.88
N ILE A 88 -6.44 -6.89 -7.08
CA ILE A 88 -5.96 -7.19 -8.42
C ILE A 88 -6.79 -8.35 -8.93
N GLU A 89 -7.64 -8.08 -9.92
CA GLU A 89 -8.47 -9.07 -10.60
C GLU A 89 -8.12 -9.01 -12.09
N ASN A 90 -7.69 -10.13 -12.68
CA ASN A 90 -7.41 -10.26 -14.12
C ASN A 90 -6.37 -9.29 -14.72
N GLY A 91 -5.31 -8.94 -13.97
CA GLY A 91 -4.33 -7.97 -14.45
C GLY A 91 -4.86 -6.54 -14.56
N MET A 92 -6.00 -6.25 -13.94
CA MET A 92 -6.50 -4.90 -13.71
C MET A 92 -6.65 -4.64 -12.22
N ARG A 93 -6.21 -3.46 -11.79
CA ARG A 93 -6.41 -2.90 -10.46
C ARG A 93 -7.79 -2.29 -10.43
N VAL A 94 -8.71 -2.91 -9.67
CA VAL A 94 -10.06 -2.38 -9.47
C VAL A 94 -10.07 -1.54 -8.19
N MET A 95 -10.52 -0.30 -8.31
CA MET A 95 -10.68 0.63 -7.20
C MET A 95 -12.18 0.90 -7.00
N THR A 96 -12.64 0.75 -5.76
CA THR A 96 -14.02 1.04 -5.38
C THR A 96 -14.12 2.47 -4.87
N ASN A 97 -15.13 3.20 -5.35
CA ASN A 97 -15.43 4.57 -4.95
C ASN A 97 -14.23 5.54 -5.01
N PRO A 98 -13.42 5.53 -6.09
CA PRO A 98 -12.23 6.37 -6.21
C PRO A 98 -12.61 7.86 -6.18
N ASN A 99 -11.75 8.66 -5.57
CA ASN A 99 -11.86 10.11 -5.56
C ASN A 99 -10.55 10.75 -6.03
N LEU A 100 -10.69 11.92 -6.66
CA LEU A 100 -9.61 12.79 -7.07
C LEU A 100 -9.97 14.19 -6.60
N ASP A 101 -9.23 14.68 -5.62
CA ASP A 101 -9.32 16.05 -5.12
C ASP A 101 -8.18 16.87 -5.73
N GLY A 102 -8.48 18.10 -6.14
CA GLY A 102 -7.49 18.99 -6.75
C GLY A 102 -7.88 20.45 -6.64
N PHE A 103 -7.06 21.32 -7.23
CA PHE A 103 -7.29 22.76 -7.25
C PHE A 103 -7.29 23.30 -8.68
N THR A 104 -8.20 24.22 -8.98
CA THR A 104 -8.17 24.96 -10.24
C THR A 104 -7.03 25.97 -10.24
N LYS A 105 -6.73 26.59 -11.39
CA LYS A 105 -5.73 27.68 -11.47
C LYS A 105 -6.03 28.86 -10.54
N ASP A 106 -7.30 29.08 -10.22
CA ASP A 106 -7.74 30.12 -9.28
C ASP A 106 -7.66 29.67 -7.80
N ASN A 107 -6.98 28.55 -7.54
CA ASN A 107 -6.81 27.93 -6.21
C ASN A 107 -8.13 27.55 -5.54
N LEU A 108 -9.14 27.15 -6.33
CA LEU A 108 -10.43 26.70 -5.83
C LEU A 108 -10.48 25.16 -5.83
N PRO A 109 -10.94 24.52 -4.74
CA PRO A 109 -10.96 23.07 -4.65
C PRO A 109 -12.03 22.47 -5.56
N TYR A 110 -11.66 21.46 -6.34
CA TYR A 110 -12.60 20.62 -7.09
C TYR A 110 -12.49 19.16 -6.62
N LYS A 111 -13.58 18.41 -6.85
CA LYS A 111 -13.65 16.99 -6.52
C LYS A 111 -14.24 16.22 -7.68
N VAL A 112 -13.56 15.16 -8.09
CA VAL A 112 -14.06 14.15 -9.02
C VAL A 112 -14.18 12.84 -8.28
N SER A 113 -15.27 12.13 -8.47
CA SER A 113 -15.53 10.83 -7.86
C SER A 113 -16.11 9.90 -8.90
N ALA A 114 -15.86 8.60 -8.75
CA ALA A 114 -16.50 7.58 -9.55
C ALA A 114 -16.98 6.44 -8.65
N VAL A 115 -17.89 5.60 -9.15
CA VAL A 115 -18.33 4.39 -8.46
C VAL A 115 -17.24 3.32 -8.52
N ARG A 116 -16.58 3.19 -9.68
CA ARG A 116 -15.47 2.26 -9.90
C ARG A 116 -14.41 2.88 -10.80
N ALA A 117 -13.16 2.50 -10.58
CA ALA A 117 -12.08 2.70 -11.55
C ALA A 117 -11.37 1.38 -11.85
N LEU A 118 -10.98 1.20 -13.11
CA LEU A 118 -10.18 0.07 -13.56
C LEU A 118 -8.88 0.60 -14.17
N GLN A 119 -7.75 0.15 -13.65
CA GLN A 119 -6.42 0.51 -14.15
C GLN A 119 -5.69 -0.76 -14.58
N GLU A 120 -5.08 -0.78 -15.75
CA GLU A 120 -4.33 -1.94 -16.24
C GLU A 120 -3.00 -2.12 -15.51
N VAL A 121 -2.68 -3.35 -15.10
CA VAL A 121 -1.41 -3.69 -14.46
C VAL A 121 -0.32 -3.73 -15.53
N GLY A 122 0.49 -2.67 -15.58
CA GLY A 122 1.57 -2.49 -16.57
C GLY A 122 1.41 -1.23 -17.42
N ASN A 123 0.18 -0.72 -17.56
CA ASN A 123 -0.10 0.58 -18.14
C ASN A 123 -0.82 1.46 -17.11
N ASN A 124 -0.05 2.07 -16.23
CA ASN A 124 -0.58 2.91 -15.15
C ASN A 124 -1.13 4.26 -15.65
N ASN A 125 -1.01 4.58 -16.94
CA ASN A 125 -1.40 5.89 -17.46
C ASN A 125 -2.88 5.97 -17.81
N VAL A 126 -3.54 4.85 -18.11
CA VAL A 126 -4.95 4.83 -18.52
C VAL A 126 -5.81 4.26 -17.40
N ILE A 127 -6.82 5.02 -16.99
CA ILE A 127 -7.75 4.66 -15.93
C ILE A 127 -9.17 4.78 -16.48
N SER A 128 -9.87 3.66 -16.58
CA SER A 128 -11.29 3.63 -16.95
C SER A 128 -12.13 3.93 -15.71
N LEU A 129 -13.11 4.81 -15.84
CA LEU A 129 -13.96 5.31 -14.76
C LEU A 129 -15.42 4.98 -15.06
N GLU A 130 -16.16 4.51 -14.05
CA GLU A 130 -17.59 4.22 -14.13
C GLU A 130 -18.37 5.00 -13.07
N GLY A 131 -19.50 5.59 -13.47
CA GLY A 131 -20.39 6.36 -12.60
C GLY A 131 -19.72 7.63 -12.06
N ILE A 132 -19.30 8.52 -12.94
CA ILE A 132 -18.54 9.72 -12.60
C ILE A 132 -19.48 10.82 -12.10
N ASN A 133 -19.12 11.42 -10.96
CA ASN A 133 -19.68 12.66 -10.44
C ASN A 133 -18.54 13.63 -10.12
N ALA A 134 -18.59 14.83 -10.68
CA ALA A 134 -17.63 15.89 -10.42
C ALA A 134 -18.32 17.15 -9.92
N LYS A 135 -17.70 17.82 -8.95
CA LYS A 135 -18.09 19.12 -8.43
C LYS A 135 -16.96 20.11 -8.66
N ILE A 136 -17.23 21.10 -9.51
CA ILE A 136 -16.23 22.04 -10.01
C ILE A 136 -16.68 23.47 -9.68
N PRO A 137 -15.83 24.27 -9.03
CA PRO A 137 -16.12 25.69 -8.81
C PRO A 137 -15.94 26.49 -10.10
N LEU A 138 -16.93 27.29 -10.46
CA LEU A 138 -16.90 28.24 -11.58
C LEU A 138 -16.71 29.66 -11.02
N GLY A 139 -15.59 29.88 -10.33
CA GLY A 139 -15.35 31.07 -9.51
C GLY A 139 -15.77 30.88 -8.05
N LYS A 140 -15.94 31.99 -7.30
CA LYS A 140 -16.10 31.93 -5.84
C LYS A 140 -17.45 31.38 -5.37
N GLU A 141 -18.54 31.75 -6.05
CA GLU A 141 -19.91 31.48 -5.59
C GLU A 141 -20.61 30.37 -6.40
N LEU A 142 -20.26 30.24 -7.68
CA LEU A 142 -20.93 29.34 -8.61
C LEU A 142 -20.27 27.95 -8.58
N ARG A 143 -21.08 26.89 -8.47
CA ARG A 143 -20.62 25.50 -8.56
C ARG A 143 -21.33 24.79 -9.71
N ALA A 144 -20.56 24.01 -10.46
CA ALA A 144 -21.06 23.07 -11.46
C ALA A 144 -20.97 21.65 -10.90
N GLU A 145 -22.03 20.88 -11.11
CA GLU A 145 -22.06 19.45 -10.90
C GLU A 145 -22.16 18.76 -12.28
N VAL A 146 -21.26 17.81 -12.52
CA VAL A 146 -21.16 17.06 -13.77
C VAL A 146 -21.36 15.59 -13.46
N THR A 147 -22.26 14.96 -14.20
CA THR A 147 -22.55 13.53 -14.06
C THR A 147 -22.46 12.83 -15.40
N THR A 148 -21.82 11.67 -15.42
CA THR A 148 -21.74 10.81 -16.62
C THR A 148 -21.53 9.35 -16.22
N LYS A 149 -21.89 8.42 -17.10
CA LYS A 149 -21.83 6.98 -16.83
C LYS A 149 -20.42 6.41 -16.95
N SER A 150 -19.62 6.91 -17.86
CA SER A 150 -18.29 6.38 -18.15
C SER A 150 -17.33 7.46 -18.64
N GLY A 151 -16.05 7.18 -18.49
CA GLY A 151 -14.98 7.98 -19.07
C GLY A 151 -13.63 7.30 -18.89
N VAL A 152 -12.64 7.83 -19.57
CA VAL A 152 -11.26 7.36 -19.52
C VAL A 152 -10.36 8.53 -19.16
N TYR A 153 -9.62 8.37 -18.07
CA TYR A 153 -8.60 9.31 -17.63
C TYR A 153 -7.23 8.85 -18.11
N ASP A 154 -6.56 9.71 -18.86
CA ASP A 154 -5.17 9.56 -19.27
C ASP A 154 -4.29 10.45 -18.36
N ASN A 155 -3.60 9.81 -17.43
CA ASN A 155 -2.72 10.45 -16.46
C ASN A 155 -1.45 11.02 -17.12
N ALA A 156 -0.97 10.44 -18.23
CA ALA A 156 0.24 10.91 -18.90
C ALA A 156 0.00 12.25 -19.60
N ASN A 157 -1.15 12.39 -20.25
CA ASN A 157 -1.54 13.62 -20.93
C ASN A 157 -2.43 14.53 -20.07
N GLN A 158 -2.80 14.11 -18.86
CA GLN A 158 -3.73 14.79 -17.97
C GLN A 158 -5.07 15.12 -18.65
N GLN A 159 -5.57 14.18 -19.44
CA GLN A 159 -6.80 14.32 -20.22
C GLN A 159 -7.89 13.37 -19.72
N LEU A 160 -9.11 13.88 -19.57
CA LEU A 160 -10.30 13.09 -19.25
C LEU A 160 -11.23 13.07 -20.46
N LYS A 161 -11.45 11.88 -21.02
CA LYS A 161 -12.41 11.66 -22.10
C LYS A 161 -13.68 11.08 -21.53
N LEU A 162 -14.79 11.74 -21.78
CA LEU A 162 -16.12 11.32 -21.40
C LEU A 162 -16.84 10.87 -22.67
N ASP A 163 -17.17 9.58 -22.74
CA ASP A 163 -17.73 8.92 -23.93
C ASP A 163 -19.23 8.58 -23.77
N SER A 164 -19.80 8.90 -22.61
CA SER A 164 -21.21 8.72 -22.27
C SER A 164 -21.91 10.06 -22.06
N ALA A 165 -23.22 10.04 -22.21
CA ALA A 165 -24.10 11.19 -21.98
C ALA A 165 -23.76 11.93 -20.67
N ILE A 166 -23.53 13.22 -20.80
CA ILE A 166 -23.07 14.11 -19.74
C ILE A 166 -24.21 15.05 -19.39
N THR A 167 -24.53 15.12 -18.11
CA THR A 167 -25.43 16.14 -17.57
C THR A 167 -24.63 17.06 -16.66
N LEU A 168 -24.63 18.34 -17.00
CA LEU A 168 -24.02 19.40 -16.22
C LEU A 168 -25.13 20.31 -15.68
N THR A 169 -25.10 20.56 -14.38
CA THR A 169 -26.02 21.49 -13.70
C THR A 169 -25.22 22.47 -12.87
N THR A 170 -25.56 23.74 -12.94
CA THR A 170 -24.92 24.79 -12.13
C THR A 170 -25.86 25.28 -11.03
N SER A 171 -25.29 25.82 -9.95
CA SER A 171 -26.07 26.31 -8.81
C SER A 171 -26.96 27.53 -9.12
N ASP A 172 -26.75 28.21 -10.24
CA ASP A 172 -27.61 29.29 -10.75
C ASP A 172 -28.74 28.80 -11.69
N GLY A 173 -28.86 27.49 -11.90
CA GLY A 173 -29.98 26.87 -12.62
C GLY A 173 -29.74 26.60 -14.11
N ILE A 174 -28.51 26.72 -14.61
CA ILE A 174 -28.16 26.31 -15.98
C ILE A 174 -28.07 24.78 -16.02
N THR A 175 -28.63 24.18 -17.07
CA THR A 175 -28.50 22.76 -17.38
C THR A 175 -27.92 22.58 -18.78
N ALA A 176 -26.84 21.81 -18.89
CA ALA A 176 -26.24 21.44 -20.17
C ALA A 176 -26.25 19.92 -20.35
N LEU A 177 -26.63 19.48 -21.55
CA LEU A 177 -26.66 18.09 -21.97
C LEU A 177 -25.70 17.93 -23.15
N LEU A 178 -24.74 17.02 -23.00
CA LEU A 178 -23.73 16.70 -24.02
C LEU A 178 -23.69 15.17 -24.22
N GLN A 179 -23.27 14.71 -25.39
CA GLN A 179 -23.09 13.27 -25.65
C GLN A 179 -21.71 12.76 -25.24
N SER A 180 -20.68 13.55 -25.53
CA SER A 180 -19.28 13.27 -25.17
C SER A 180 -18.56 14.59 -24.87
N ALA A 181 -17.40 14.51 -24.23
CA ALA A 181 -16.50 15.64 -24.07
C ALA A 181 -15.06 15.17 -23.82
N THR A 182 -14.09 15.92 -24.30
CA THR A 182 -12.69 15.78 -23.91
C THR A 182 -12.30 16.97 -23.05
N ILE A 183 -11.75 16.71 -21.88
CA ILE A 183 -11.32 17.71 -20.91
C ILE A 183 -9.81 17.60 -20.77
N ASP A 184 -9.12 18.72 -21.00
CA ASP A 184 -7.71 18.89 -20.70
C ASP A 184 -7.57 19.53 -19.32
N MET A 185 -7.14 18.74 -18.33
CA MET A 185 -7.00 19.20 -16.94
C MET A 185 -5.79 20.12 -16.77
N ALA A 186 -4.74 19.94 -17.58
CA ALA A 186 -3.55 20.79 -17.56
C ALA A 186 -3.84 22.16 -18.17
N GLY A 187 -4.42 22.16 -19.37
CA GLY A 187 -4.83 23.36 -20.11
C GLY A 187 -6.00 24.09 -19.47
N ASN A 188 -6.82 23.39 -18.67
CA ASN A 188 -8.15 23.84 -18.20
C ASN A 188 -9.06 24.19 -19.38
N ALA A 189 -9.08 23.30 -20.37
CA ALA A 189 -9.90 23.43 -21.57
C ALA A 189 -10.83 22.22 -21.70
N MET A 190 -11.94 22.41 -22.41
CA MET A 190 -12.85 21.32 -22.73
C MET A 190 -13.33 21.49 -24.16
N SER A 191 -13.51 20.40 -24.89
CA SER A 191 -14.11 20.42 -26.22
C SER A 191 -14.98 19.21 -26.45
N THR A 192 -16.00 19.40 -27.27
CA THR A 192 -16.83 18.32 -27.82
C THR A 192 -17.13 18.61 -29.27
N ASP A 193 -17.06 17.56 -30.09
CA ASP A 193 -17.44 17.58 -31.50
C ASP A 193 -18.83 16.96 -31.70
N ASP A 194 -19.53 16.65 -30.61
CA ASP A 194 -20.89 16.12 -30.60
C ASP A 194 -21.92 17.18 -30.19
N PRO A 195 -23.21 16.96 -30.52
CA PRO A 195 -24.28 17.90 -30.21
C PRO A 195 -24.39 18.25 -28.72
N VAL A 196 -24.55 19.55 -28.46
CA VAL A 196 -24.74 20.13 -27.14
C VAL A 196 -26.08 20.85 -27.06
N SER A 197 -26.74 20.78 -25.91
CA SER A 197 -27.94 21.54 -25.60
C SER A 197 -27.82 22.16 -24.21
N ILE A 198 -27.84 23.49 -24.15
CA ILE A 198 -27.82 24.26 -22.91
C ILE A 198 -29.16 24.94 -22.71
N LYS A 199 -29.67 24.91 -21.49
CA LYS A 199 -30.90 25.59 -21.07
C LYS A 199 -30.64 26.41 -19.83
N ASN A 200 -31.13 27.63 -19.83
CA ASN A 200 -31.13 28.53 -18.68
C ASN A 200 -32.52 29.17 -18.59
N GLY A 201 -33.46 28.48 -17.93
CA GLY A 201 -34.84 28.93 -17.69
C GLY A 201 -35.60 29.42 -18.93
N ARG A 202 -35.34 30.66 -19.33
CA ARG A 202 -35.95 31.38 -20.46
C ARG A 202 -35.13 31.34 -21.76
N SER A 203 -33.92 30.81 -21.74
CA SER A 203 -33.02 30.77 -22.90
C SER A 203 -32.52 29.34 -23.16
N SER A 204 -32.31 29.00 -24.43
CA SER A 204 -31.65 27.75 -24.82
C SER A 204 -30.69 27.94 -25.97
N ILE A 205 -29.61 27.17 -25.95
CA ILE A 205 -28.58 27.11 -26.99
C ILE A 205 -28.46 25.66 -27.44
N ALA A 206 -28.45 25.42 -28.74
CA ALA A 206 -28.10 24.14 -29.34
C ALA A 206 -27.01 24.33 -30.40
N ALA A 207 -26.03 23.45 -30.44
CA ALA A 207 -24.94 23.47 -31.43
C ALA A 207 -24.39 22.05 -31.63
N ASP A 208 -23.65 21.80 -32.70
CA ASP A 208 -23.03 20.47 -32.92
C ASP A 208 -21.64 20.33 -32.31
N SER A 209 -21.05 21.44 -31.89
CA SER A 209 -19.73 21.43 -31.26
C SER A 209 -19.65 22.58 -30.26
N MET A 210 -18.86 22.35 -29.22
CA MET A 210 -18.60 23.34 -28.18
C MET A 210 -17.15 23.24 -27.73
N ARG A 211 -16.54 24.39 -27.50
CA ARG A 211 -15.21 24.53 -26.93
C ARG A 211 -15.23 25.51 -25.78
N ILE A 212 -14.52 25.15 -24.71
CA ILE A 212 -14.28 25.98 -23.55
C ILE A 212 -12.78 26.22 -23.48
N THR A 213 -12.38 27.48 -23.49
CA THR A 213 -10.99 27.93 -23.44
C THR A 213 -10.79 28.93 -22.30
N GLU A 214 -9.55 29.41 -22.14
CA GLU A 214 -9.19 30.44 -21.16
C GLU A 214 -9.59 30.08 -19.72
N SER A 215 -9.41 28.80 -19.33
CA SER A 215 -9.77 28.30 -18.01
C SER A 215 -11.27 28.44 -17.67
N GLY A 216 -12.15 28.31 -18.67
CA GLY A 216 -13.60 28.39 -18.47
C GLY A 216 -14.21 29.75 -18.78
N LYS A 217 -13.42 30.76 -19.13
CA LYS A 217 -13.90 32.13 -19.37
C LYS A 217 -14.56 32.32 -20.73
N VAL A 218 -14.11 31.58 -21.73
CA VAL A 218 -14.61 31.69 -23.10
C VAL A 218 -15.26 30.36 -23.48
N ILE A 219 -16.52 30.44 -23.91
CA ILE A 219 -17.28 29.32 -24.42
C ILE A 219 -17.65 29.63 -25.87
N THR A 220 -17.22 28.78 -26.79
CA THR A 220 -17.47 28.91 -28.22
C THR A 220 -18.36 27.76 -28.68
N PHE A 221 -19.44 28.10 -29.37
CA PHE A 221 -20.33 27.13 -30.01
C PHE A 221 -20.10 27.20 -31.52
N GLU A 222 -19.97 26.04 -32.15
CA GLU A 222 -19.69 25.94 -33.58
C GLU A 222 -20.68 24.97 -34.23
N LYS A 223 -20.95 25.20 -35.53
CA LYS A 223 -21.82 24.38 -36.40
C LYS A 223 -23.29 24.31 -35.93
N ARG A 224 -24.19 24.68 -36.84
CA ARG A 224 -25.67 24.70 -36.66
C ARG A 224 -26.13 25.30 -35.33
N VAL A 225 -25.49 26.41 -34.93
CA VAL A 225 -25.78 27.10 -33.66
C VAL A 225 -27.17 27.74 -33.72
N ARG A 226 -28.02 27.43 -32.74
CA ARG A 226 -29.35 28.01 -32.55
C ARG A 226 -29.49 28.54 -31.14
N LEU A 227 -29.77 29.83 -31.02
CA LEU A 227 -30.11 30.50 -29.77
C LEU A 227 -31.61 30.85 -29.78
N VAL A 228 -32.30 30.48 -28.71
CA VAL A 228 -33.70 30.87 -28.46
C VAL A 228 -33.75 31.61 -27.14
N ILE A 229 -34.30 32.82 -27.14
CA ILE A 229 -34.52 33.62 -25.94
C ILE A 229 -36.01 33.93 -25.85
N GLN A 230 -36.62 33.56 -24.74
CA GLN A 230 -38.00 33.91 -24.44
C GLN A 230 -38.02 35.27 -23.73
N PRO A 231 -38.67 36.30 -24.30
CA PRO A 231 -38.83 37.57 -23.61
C PRO A 231 -39.62 37.33 -22.31
N ALA A 232 -39.24 38.03 -21.22
CA ALA A 232 -40.20 38.18 -20.12
C ALA A 232 -41.42 38.88 -20.71
N LYS A 233 -42.62 38.37 -20.43
CA LYS A 233 -43.82 39.20 -20.60
C LYS A 233 -43.57 40.48 -19.82
N LEU A 234 -43.35 41.58 -20.53
CA LEU A 234 -43.57 42.91 -19.99
C LEU A 234 -45.00 42.85 -19.46
N GLN A 235 -45.18 42.88 -18.14
CA GLN A 235 -46.48 43.21 -17.59
C GLN A 235 -46.71 44.65 -18.02
N GLU A 236 -47.53 44.78 -19.05
CA GLU A 236 -48.02 46.02 -19.62
C GLU A 236 -48.55 46.90 -18.49
N GLY A 237 -48.37 48.22 -18.67
CA GLY A 237 -48.95 49.25 -17.82
C GLY A 237 -50.47 49.32 -17.91
N GLU A 238 -51.17 48.21 -17.64
CA GLU A 238 -52.63 48.14 -17.47
C GLU A 238 -53.09 48.66 -16.09
N LYS A 239 -52.22 49.34 -15.33
CA LYS A 239 -52.61 50.06 -14.10
C LYS A 239 -52.78 51.58 -14.27
N GLU A 240 -52.55 52.16 -15.45
CA GLU A 240 -52.72 53.61 -15.67
C GLU A 240 -53.83 54.00 -16.66
N MET A 241 -54.61 53.05 -17.20
CA MET A 241 -55.78 53.36 -18.05
C MET A 241 -57.12 52.94 -17.43
N GLN A 242 -57.23 52.89 -16.11
CA GLN A 242 -58.52 52.87 -15.43
C GLN A 242 -58.88 54.27 -14.93
N SER A 243 -59.53 55.00 -15.85
CA SER A 243 -60.47 56.12 -15.68
C SER A 243 -59.96 57.49 -15.22
N PRO A 244 -60.05 58.50 -16.11
CA PRO A 244 -60.55 59.82 -15.75
C PRO A 244 -62.09 59.81 -15.79
N GLU A 245 -62.73 60.04 -14.65
CA GLU A 245 -64.00 60.79 -14.57
C GLU A 245 -64.15 61.41 -13.16
#